data_AF-A0A8S9RHU7-F1
#
_entry.id   AF-A0A8S9RHU7-F1
#
_cell.length_a   1.000
_cell.length_b   1.000
_cell.length_c   1.000
_cell.angle_alpha   90.00
_cell.angle_beta   90.00
_cell.angle_gamma   90.00
#
_symmetry.space_group_name_H-M   'P 1'
#
loop_
_entity.id
_entity.type
_entity.pdbx_description
1 polymer ?
#
loop_
_entity_poly.entity_id
_entity_poly.type
_entity_poly.pdbx_seq_one_letter_code
_entity_poly.pdbx_strand_id
1 'polypeptide(L)'
;MPTSQKAPAWAIAAVLAVFAVIAYQILFAPDDLKGTKNILPMAKTIPLPVDGPESIEWDPQGEGPYAAVVDGRILKWRGHDLGWVEFAYTSPLRF
;
A
#
# COMPACT_ATOMS: atom_id res chain seq x y z
N MET A 1 -61.09 4.27 -14.85
CA MET A 1 -60.46 3.86 -13.57
C MET A 1 -58.98 3.62 -13.86
N PRO A 2 -58.02 4.29 -13.19
CA PRO A 2 -56.61 3.94 -13.38
C PRO A 2 -56.29 2.72 -12.50
N THR A 3 -55.95 1.60 -13.13
CA THR A 3 -55.43 0.43 -12.44
C THR A 3 -54.04 0.75 -11.89
N SER A 4 -53.89 0.73 -10.56
CA SER A 4 -52.59 0.81 -9.89
C SER A 4 -51.81 -0.46 -10.19
N GLN A 5 -50.94 -0.41 -11.20
CA GLN A 5 -50.05 -1.51 -11.54
C GLN A 5 -48.88 -1.51 -10.56
N LYS A 6 -48.93 -2.41 -9.57
CA LYS A 6 -47.84 -2.62 -8.62
C LYS A 6 -46.72 -3.41 -9.29
N ALA A 7 -45.48 -2.95 -9.14
CA ALA A 7 -44.32 -3.70 -9.63
C ALA A 7 -44.27 -5.08 -8.94
N PRO A 8 -43.94 -6.15 -9.67
CA PRO A 8 -43.81 -7.47 -9.08
C PRO A 8 -42.60 -7.50 -8.12
N ALA A 9 -42.69 -8.27 -7.04
CA ALA A 9 -41.68 -8.28 -5.98
C ALA A 9 -40.26 -8.60 -6.47
N TRP A 10 -40.13 -9.45 -7.49
CA TRP A 10 -38.83 -9.80 -8.08
C TRP A 10 -38.13 -8.59 -8.72
N ALA A 11 -38.89 -7.62 -9.25
CA ALA A 11 -38.32 -6.43 -9.87
C ALA A 11 -37.64 -5.53 -8.82
N ILE A 12 -38.26 -5.39 -7.64
CA ILE A 12 -37.68 -4.64 -6.52
C ILE A 12 -36.39 -5.31 -6.04
N ALA A 13 -36.41 -6.64 -5.86
CA ALA A 13 -35.24 -7.40 -5.46
C ALA A 13 -34.09 -7.28 -6.48
N ALA A 14 -34.39 -7.31 -7.78
CA ALA A 14 -33.40 -7.14 -8.84
C ALA A 14 -32.75 -5.75 -8.80
N VAL A 15 -33.54 -4.68 -8.60
CA VAL A 15 -32.99 -3.32 -8.47
C VAL A 15 -32.09 -3.21 -7.25
N LEU A 16 -32.49 -3.76 -6.10
CA LEU A 16 -31.66 -3.78 -4.89
C LEU A 16 -30.37 -4.55 -5.11
N ALA A 17 -30.40 -5.69 -5.80
CA ALA A 17 -29.22 -6.46 -6.13
C ALA A 17 -28.24 -5.69 -7.04
N VAL A 18 -28.75 -5.03 -8.07
CA VAL A 18 -27.92 -4.18 -8.96
C VAL A 18 -27.32 -3.02 -8.19
N PHE A 19 -28.12 -2.35 -7.36
CA PHE A 19 -27.64 -1.25 -6.53
C PHE A 19 -26.57 -1.73 -5.53
N ALA A 20 -26.74 -2.90 -4.93
CA ALA A 20 -25.76 -3.51 -4.04
C ALA A 20 -24.43 -3.82 -4.75
N VAL A 21 -24.48 -4.34 -5.98
CA VAL A 21 -23.28 -4.60 -6.79
C VAL A 21 -22.56 -3.29 -7.12
N ILE A 22 -23.28 -2.27 -7.57
CA ILE A 22 -22.69 -0.95 -7.89
C ILE A 22 -22.08 -0.32 -6.63
N ALA A 23 -22.82 -0.33 -5.51
CA ALA A 23 -22.34 0.20 -4.24
C ALA A 23 -21.08 -0.55 -3.76
N TYR A 24 -21.04 -1.87 -3.92
CA TYR A 24 -19.85 -2.67 -3.61
C TYR A 24 -18.65 -2.27 -4.47
N GLN A 25 -18.84 -2.09 -5.78
CA GLN A 25 -17.76 -1.68 -6.69
C GLN A 25 -17.22 -0.28 -6.36
N ILE A 26 -18.04 0.64 -5.87
CA ILE A 26 -17.62 2.01 -5.54
C ILE A 26 -16.99 2.11 -4.15
N LEU A 27 -17.56 1.41 -3.16
CA LEU A 27 -17.20 1.62 -1.75
C LEU A 27 -16.15 0.64 -1.24
N PHE A 28 -16.06 -0.56 -1.83
CA PHE A 28 -15.29 -1.66 -1.24
C PHE A 28 -14.39 -2.39 -2.22
N ALA A 29 -14.75 -2.45 -3.51
CA ALA A 29 -13.92 -3.13 -4.48
C ALA A 29 -12.59 -2.35 -4.67
N PRO A 30 -11.44 -3.02 -4.57
CA PRO A 30 -10.17 -2.38 -4.89
C PRO A 30 -10.10 -2.08 -6.39
N ASP A 31 -9.38 -1.02 -6.76
CA ASP A 31 -9.14 -0.68 -8.15
C ASP A 31 -8.41 -1.82 -8.89
N ASP A 32 -8.92 -2.23 -10.05
CA ASP A 32 -8.19 -3.15 -10.95
C ASP A 32 -7.16 -2.37 -11.75
N LEU A 33 -6.00 -2.17 -11.13
CA LEU A 33 -4.86 -1.52 -11.76
C LEU A 33 -4.24 -2.48 -12.80
N LYS A 34 -4.38 -2.10 -14.08
CA LYS A 34 -3.83 -2.87 -15.20
C LYS A 34 -2.31 -2.97 -15.06
N GLY A 35 -1.79 -4.19 -15.15
CA GLY A 35 -0.35 -4.44 -15.12
C GLY A 35 0.28 -4.55 -13.74
N THR A 36 -0.49 -4.51 -12.64
CA THR A 36 0.04 -4.60 -11.26
C THR A 36 0.12 -6.05 -10.75
N LYS A 37 -0.45 -7.00 -11.49
CA LYS A 37 -0.45 -8.43 -11.12
C LYS A 37 0.91 -9.05 -11.47
N ASN A 38 1.49 -9.80 -10.53
CA ASN A 38 2.76 -10.53 -10.69
C ASN A 38 3.98 -9.66 -11.05
N ILE A 39 4.05 -8.43 -10.54
CA ILE A 39 5.17 -7.51 -10.83
C ILE A 39 6.38 -7.66 -9.90
N LEU A 40 6.27 -8.45 -8.83
CA LEU A 40 7.38 -8.65 -7.87
C LEU A 40 8.70 -9.08 -8.54
N PRO A 41 8.71 -9.94 -9.58
CA PRO A 41 9.94 -10.31 -10.27
C PRO A 41 10.64 -9.14 -10.99
N MET A 42 9.93 -8.03 -11.24
CA MET A 42 10.49 -6.83 -11.85
C MET A 42 11.11 -5.87 -10.81
N ALA A 43 10.91 -6.14 -9.52
CA ALA A 43 11.47 -5.30 -8.47
C ALA A 43 13.00 -5.41 -8.46
N LYS A 44 13.66 -4.25 -8.33
CA LYS A 44 15.12 -4.18 -8.18
C LYS A 44 15.47 -4.15 -6.69
N THR A 45 16.31 -5.09 -6.26
CA THR A 45 16.85 -5.07 -4.89
C THR A 45 17.87 -3.94 -4.75
N ILE A 46 17.79 -3.24 -3.62
CA ILE A 46 18.78 -2.26 -3.21
C ILE A 46 19.68 -2.94 -2.16
N PRO A 47 20.98 -3.12 -2.43
CA PRO A 47 21.88 -3.77 -1.48
C PRO A 47 22.05 -2.89 -0.24
N LEU A 48 22.01 -3.51 0.94
CA LEU A 48 22.33 -2.85 2.20
C LEU A 48 23.81 -3.06 2.54
N PRO A 49 24.46 -2.08 3.20
CA PRO A 49 25.87 -2.18 3.57
C PRO A 49 26.14 -3.11 4.76
N VAL A 50 25.09 -3.58 5.44
CA VAL A 50 25.12 -4.49 6.59
C VAL A 50 23.97 -5.48 6.51
N ASP A 51 24.11 -6.58 7.24
CA ASP A 51 23.10 -7.63 7.28
C ASP A 51 21.79 -7.13 7.90
N GLY A 52 20.68 -7.48 7.24
CA GLY A 52 19.32 -7.40 7.79
C GLY A 52 18.83 -5.99 8.14
N PRO A 53 17.95 -5.37 7.33
CA PRO A 53 17.15 -4.28 7.86
C PRO A 53 16.13 -4.88 8.86
N GLU A 54 16.18 -4.43 10.11
CA GLU A 54 15.22 -4.85 11.15
C GLU A 54 13.88 -4.12 10.98
N SER A 55 13.90 -2.93 10.37
CA SER A 55 12.72 -2.15 10.01
C SER A 55 12.97 -1.23 8.82
N ILE A 56 11.89 -0.79 8.17
CA ILE A 56 11.92 0.19 7.08
C ILE A 56 10.75 1.17 7.25
N GLU A 57 10.98 2.46 7.02
CA GLU A 57 9.97 3.52 7.14
C GLU A 57 10.07 4.50 5.96
N TRP A 58 8.94 5.07 5.55
CA TRP A 58 8.84 6.01 4.43
C TRP A 58 8.45 7.40 4.92
N ASP A 59 9.16 8.43 4.44
CA ASP A 59 8.81 9.80 4.77
C ASP A 59 7.62 10.27 3.92
N PRO A 60 6.55 10.81 4.53
CA PRO A 60 5.45 11.43 3.79
C PRO A 60 5.88 12.59 2.87
N GLN A 61 7.02 13.24 3.15
CA GLN A 61 7.60 14.27 2.28
C GLN A 61 8.34 13.69 1.06
N GLY A 62 8.41 12.36 0.91
CA GLY A 62 9.07 11.68 -0.21
C GLY A 62 10.58 11.48 -0.02
N GLU A 63 11.10 11.75 1.17
CA GLU A 63 12.48 11.45 1.55
C GLU A 63 12.66 9.97 1.93
N GLY A 64 13.90 9.48 1.82
CA GLY A 64 14.19 8.07 2.16
C GLY A 64 13.78 7.09 1.06
N PRO A 65 13.52 5.80 1.38
CA PRO A 65 13.20 5.21 2.69
C PRO A 65 14.33 5.21 3.72
N TYR A 66 13.98 4.97 4.99
CA TYR A 66 14.90 4.80 6.11
C TYR A 66 14.90 3.34 6.57
N ALA A 67 16.07 2.76 6.83
CA ALA A 67 16.21 1.39 7.29
C ALA A 67 17.01 1.34 8.59
N ALA A 68 16.45 0.71 9.63
CA ALA A 68 17.22 0.35 10.81
C ALA A 68 17.99 -0.94 10.54
N VAL A 69 19.26 -0.99 10.90
CA VAL A 69 20.15 -2.12 10.63
C VAL A 69 20.70 -2.68 11.94
N VAL A 70 21.15 -3.94 11.89
CA VAL A 70 21.55 -4.73 13.07
C VAL A 70 22.61 -4.07 13.98
N ASP A 71 23.45 -3.20 13.43
CA ASP A 71 24.48 -2.50 14.21
C ASP A 71 23.97 -1.26 14.97
N GLY A 72 22.66 -1.01 14.93
CA GLY A 72 22.02 0.08 15.64
C GLY A 72 22.01 1.42 14.88
N ARG A 73 22.48 1.45 13.63
CA ARG A 73 22.34 2.61 12.75
C ARG A 73 20.95 2.65 12.09
N ILE A 74 20.56 3.86 11.70
CA ILE A 74 19.45 4.16 10.82
C ILE A 74 20.05 4.76 9.55
N LEU A 75 19.83 4.08 8.43
CA LEU A 75 20.30 4.51 7.11
C LEU A 75 19.17 5.20 6.35
N LYS A 76 19.50 6.22 5.56
CA LYS A 76 18.58 6.88 4.63
C LYS A 76 18.99 6.59 3.19
N TRP A 77 18.06 6.10 2.37
CA TRP A 77 18.27 5.96 0.93
C TRP A 77 18.13 7.32 0.25
N ARG A 78 19.12 7.72 -0.55
CA ARG A 78 19.13 9.01 -1.29
C ARG A 78 19.02 8.84 -2.80
N GLY A 79 18.59 7.68 -3.26
CA GLY A 79 18.51 7.36 -4.69
C GLY A 79 19.74 6.63 -5.20
N HIS A 80 19.69 6.22 -6.46
CA HIS A 80 20.69 5.34 -7.07
C HIS A 80 22.10 5.95 -7.14
N ASP A 81 22.21 7.26 -7.34
CA ASP A 81 23.52 7.93 -7.50
C ASP A 81 24.23 8.15 -6.17
N LEU A 82 23.47 8.23 -5.06
CA LEU A 82 23.99 8.57 -3.74
C LEU A 82 23.99 7.39 -2.76
N GLY A 83 23.13 6.41 -2.99
CA GLY A 83 23.06 5.20 -2.17
C GLY A 83 22.50 5.44 -0.76
N TRP A 84 22.91 4.57 0.17
CA TRP A 84 22.60 4.68 1.58
C TRP A 84 23.57 5.62 2.28
N VAL A 85 23.03 6.48 3.16
CA VAL A 85 23.82 7.33 4.06
C VAL A 85 23.40 7.10 5.51
N GLU A 86 24.32 7.28 6.45
CA GLU A 86 23.98 7.25 7.86
C GLU A 86 23.12 8.48 8.21
N PHE A 87 21.98 8.24 8.84
CA PHE A 87 21.06 9.27 9.29
C PHE A 87 21.13 9.47 10.80
N ALA A 88 21.11 8.35 11.54
CA ALA A 88 21.18 8.34 13.00
C ALA A 88 21.74 7.00 13.49
N TYR A 89 22.05 6.90 14.77
CA TYR A 89 22.40 5.66 15.44
C TYR A 89 21.90 5.66 16.89
N THR A 90 21.63 4.49 17.45
CA THR A 90 21.24 4.41 18.86
C THR A 90 22.45 4.66 19.77
N SER A 91 22.28 5.48 20.80
CA SER A 91 23.33 5.68 21.81
C SER A 91 23.80 4.32 22.38
N PRO A 92 25.12 4.08 22.50
CA PRO A 92 25.63 2.87 23.15
C PRO A 92 25.22 2.79 24.63
N LEU A 93 24.95 3.94 25.25
CA LEU A 93 24.54 4.03 26.64
C LEU A 93 23.02 3.93 26.75
N ARG A 94 22.56 2.75 27.15
CA ARG A 94 21.19 2.50 27.60
C ARG A 94 21.26 2.25 29.11
N PHE A 95 20.91 3.25 29.90
CA PHE A 95 20.81 3.16 31.36
C PHE A 95 19.38 2.80 31.77
#